data_AF-A0A7K3HBK5-F1
#
_entry.id   AF-A0A7K3HBK5-F1
#
_cell.length_a   1.000
_cell.length_b   1.000
_cell.length_c   1.000
_cell.angle_alpha   90.00
_cell.angle_beta   90.00
_cell.angle_gamma   90.00
#
_symmetry.space_group_name_H-M   'P 1'
#
loop_
_entity.id
_entity.type
_entity.pdbx_description
1 polymer ?
#
loop_
_entity_poly.entity_id
_entity_poly.type
_entity_poly.pdbx_seq_one_letter_code
_entity_poly.pdbx_strand_id
1 'polypeptide(L)'
;PVRPPHGTRVDPALLEHVAATVRTALRDTDGDVLCFLPGVGEIARVAGMLDGPGAEVLQLHGQAPAAVQEAVLRGSGERRRVVLTTSVAESSLTVPGVRTVVDSGLAREPRMDHGRGLGALTTVRVSAASAVQ
;
A
#
# COMPACT_ATOMS: atom_id res chain seq x y z
N PRO A 1 25.15 -10.43 -12.29
CA PRO A 1 24.17 -9.35 -12.00
C PRO A 1 24.41 -8.76 -10.60
N VAL A 2 24.78 -7.48 -10.53
CA VAL A 2 25.05 -6.78 -9.26
C VAL A 2 23.72 -6.56 -8.52
N ARG A 3 23.60 -7.11 -7.31
CA ARG A 3 22.47 -6.79 -6.41
C ARG A 3 22.53 -5.30 -6.06
N PRO A 4 21.44 -4.54 -6.21
CA PRO A 4 21.45 -3.13 -5.83
C PRO A 4 21.72 -3.01 -4.32
N PRO A 5 22.58 -2.07 -3.90
CA PRO A 5 22.83 -1.82 -2.48
C PRO A 5 21.67 -1.01 -1.90
N HIS A 6 21.10 -1.55 -0.82
CA HIS A 6 20.07 -0.97 0.06
C HIS A 6 18.60 -1.04 -0.42
N GLY A 7 17.75 -1.52 0.49
CA GLY A 7 16.29 -1.65 0.36
C GLY A 7 15.81 -3.10 0.26
N THR A 8 15.73 -3.79 1.40
CA THR A 8 15.33 -5.19 1.55
C THR A 8 14.16 -5.56 0.64
N ARG A 9 14.35 -6.59 -0.21
CA ARG A 9 13.24 -7.29 -0.87
C ARG A 9 12.22 -7.61 0.20
N VAL A 10 10.98 -7.14 0.02
CA VAL A 10 9.88 -7.48 0.93
C VAL A 10 9.67 -8.98 0.86
N ASP A 11 9.60 -9.63 2.03
CA ASP A 11 9.35 -11.06 2.11
C ASP A 11 8.00 -11.39 1.46
N PRO A 12 7.95 -12.31 0.47
CA PRO A 12 6.68 -12.77 -0.09
C PRO A 12 5.66 -13.23 0.96
N ALA A 13 6.10 -13.85 2.04
CA ALA A 13 5.22 -14.30 3.12
C ALA A 13 4.53 -13.13 3.84
N LEU A 14 5.19 -11.98 3.95
CA LEU A 14 4.56 -10.77 4.47
C LEU A 14 3.45 -10.28 3.55
N LEU A 15 3.67 -10.28 2.23
CA LEU A 15 2.65 -9.85 1.28
C LEU A 15 1.43 -10.78 1.25
N GLU A 16 1.66 -12.09 1.39
CA GLU A 16 0.60 -13.08 1.56
C GLU A 16 -0.20 -12.85 2.85
N HIS A 17 0.50 -12.55 3.95
CA HIS A 17 -0.14 -12.20 5.21
C HIS A 17 -0.97 -10.92 5.08
N VAL A 18 -0.44 -9.86 4.47
CA VAL A 18 -1.17 -8.60 4.23
C VAL A 18 -2.43 -8.86 3.40
N ALA A 19 -2.34 -9.63 2.32
CA ALA A 19 -3.51 -9.98 1.51
C ALA A 19 -4.55 -10.78 2.32
N ALA A 20 -4.12 -11.69 3.20
CA ALA A 20 -5.02 -12.41 4.09
C ALA A 20 -5.70 -11.47 5.11
N THR A 21 -4.96 -10.53 5.69
CA THR A 21 -5.47 -9.53 6.61
C THR A 21 -6.50 -8.60 5.94
N VAL A 22 -6.23 -8.16 4.71
CA VAL A 22 -7.21 -7.38 3.91
C VAL A 22 -8.48 -8.20 3.67
N ARG A 23 -8.37 -9.47 3.31
CA ARG A 23 -9.56 -10.34 3.14
C ARG A 23 -10.34 -10.51 4.43
N THR A 24 -9.67 -10.55 5.59
CA THR A 24 -10.33 -10.61 6.90
C THR A 24 -11.05 -9.30 7.21
N ALA A 25 -10.42 -8.14 6.98
CA ALA A 25 -11.10 -6.84 7.07
C ALA A 25 -12.33 -6.75 6.14
N LEU A 26 -12.23 -7.31 4.94
CA LEU A 26 -13.36 -7.42 4.00
C LEU A 26 -14.50 -8.34 4.47
N ARG A 27 -14.28 -9.23 5.42
CA ARG A 27 -15.34 -10.09 5.97
C ARG A 27 -15.91 -9.54 7.27
N ASP A 28 -15.05 -8.97 8.10
CA ASP A 28 -15.36 -8.73 9.51
C ASP A 28 -15.81 -7.29 9.77
N THR A 29 -15.56 -6.36 8.83
CA THR A 29 -15.95 -4.96 8.95
C THR A 29 -16.78 -4.50 7.76
N ASP A 30 -17.65 -3.52 7.97
CA ASP A 30 -18.30 -2.78 6.89
C ASP A 30 -17.37 -1.72 6.29
N GLY A 31 -17.72 -1.20 5.11
CA GLY A 31 -17.00 -0.12 4.43
C GLY A 31 -15.71 -0.55 3.71
N ASP A 32 -15.00 0.42 3.16
CA ASP A 32 -13.81 0.17 2.34
C ASP A 32 -12.56 -0.08 3.18
N VAL A 33 -11.59 -0.74 2.57
CA VAL A 33 -10.28 -1.01 3.18
C VAL A 33 -9.22 -0.17 2.48
N LEU A 34 -8.42 0.55 3.27
CA LEU A 34 -7.20 1.20 2.80
C LEU A 34 -6.00 0.38 3.25
N CYS A 35 -5.09 0.04 2.34
CA CYS A 35 -3.92 -0.76 2.64
C CYS A 35 -2.62 -0.05 2.24
N PHE A 36 -1.70 0.12 3.20
CA PHE A 36 -0.40 0.75 2.99
C PHE A 36 0.69 -0.29 2.73
N LEU A 37 1.36 -0.12 1.60
CA LEU A 37 2.43 -0.97 1.09
C LEU A 37 3.67 -0.12 0.75
N PRO A 38 4.88 -0.69 0.80
CA PRO A 38 6.10 0.09 0.65
C PRO A 38 6.32 0.59 -0.78
N GLY A 39 5.69 0.02 -1.81
CA GLY A 39 5.85 0.50 -3.19
C GLY A 39 4.97 -0.20 -4.22
N VAL A 40 5.10 0.27 -5.47
CA VAL A 40 4.29 -0.17 -6.63
C VAL A 40 4.42 -1.67 -6.89
N GLY A 41 5.61 -2.25 -6.73
CA GLY A 41 5.82 -3.68 -6.93
C GLY A 41 5.05 -4.54 -5.91
N GLU A 42 5.03 -4.13 -4.66
CA GLU A 42 4.24 -4.79 -3.62
C GLU A 42 2.74 -4.56 -3.80
N ILE A 43 2.32 -3.35 -4.20
CA ILE A 43 0.94 -3.03 -4.58
C ILE A 43 0.45 -3.98 -5.66
N ALA A 44 1.18 -4.10 -6.78
CA ALA A 44 0.79 -4.97 -7.88
C ALA A 44 0.70 -6.45 -7.45
N ARG A 45 1.63 -6.90 -6.58
CA ARG A 45 1.65 -8.28 -6.09
C ARG A 45 0.49 -8.59 -5.16
N VAL A 46 0.17 -7.70 -4.22
CA VAL A 46 -1.01 -7.85 -3.34
C VAL A 46 -2.30 -7.71 -4.15
N ALA A 47 -2.37 -6.81 -5.13
CA ALA A 47 -3.53 -6.69 -6.02
C ALA A 47 -3.83 -8.01 -6.73
N GLY A 48 -2.82 -8.68 -7.27
CA GLY A 48 -2.98 -10.00 -7.90
C GLY A 48 -3.42 -11.10 -6.92
N MET A 49 -3.15 -10.97 -5.63
CA MET A 49 -3.63 -11.90 -4.59
C MET A 49 -5.07 -11.61 -4.12
N LEU A 50 -5.60 -10.43 -4.44
CA LEU A 50 -6.93 -9.98 -4.07
C LEU A 50 -7.90 -9.99 -5.26
N ASP A 51 -7.42 -10.35 -6.46
CA ASP A 51 -8.23 -10.40 -7.67
C ASP A 51 -9.42 -11.37 -7.48
N GLY A 52 -10.64 -10.88 -7.70
CA GLY A 52 -11.86 -11.63 -7.47
C GLY A 52 -13.12 -10.77 -7.31
N PRO A 53 -14.31 -11.39 -7.25
CA PRO A 53 -15.59 -10.67 -7.24
C PRO A 53 -15.94 -10.02 -5.90
N GLY A 54 -15.15 -10.22 -4.84
CA GLY A 54 -15.49 -9.77 -3.48
C GLY A 54 -15.36 -8.26 -3.24
N ALA A 55 -14.46 -7.58 -3.96
CA ALA A 55 -14.25 -6.14 -3.86
C ALA A 55 -13.66 -5.59 -5.17
N GLU A 56 -13.79 -4.30 -5.39
CA GLU A 56 -13.02 -3.57 -6.41
C GLU A 56 -11.65 -3.21 -5.83
N VAL A 57 -10.56 -3.60 -6.51
CA VAL A 57 -9.19 -3.34 -6.06
C VAL A 57 -8.62 -2.15 -6.84
N LEU A 58 -8.36 -1.05 -6.16
CA LEU A 58 -7.80 0.19 -6.71
C LEU A 58 -6.34 0.34 -6.30
N GLN A 59 -5.45 0.53 -7.27
CA GLN A 59 -4.02 0.72 -7.04
C GLN A 59 -3.67 2.20 -7.13
N LEU A 60 -3.47 2.85 -5.98
CA LEU A 60 -3.18 4.27 -5.90
C LEU A 60 -1.71 4.52 -5.58
N HIS A 61 -0.98 5.06 -6.55
CA HIS A 61 0.42 5.43 -6.40
C HIS A 61 0.76 6.58 -7.36
N GLY A 62 1.96 7.15 -7.28
CA GLY A 62 2.36 8.32 -8.07
C GLY A 62 2.38 8.14 -9.60
N GLN A 63 2.06 6.96 -10.12
CA GLN A 63 1.91 6.67 -11.56
C GLN A 63 0.50 6.14 -11.90
N ALA A 64 -0.42 6.15 -10.94
CA ALA A 64 -1.78 5.69 -11.16
C ALA A 64 -2.50 6.65 -12.13
N PRO A 65 -3.29 6.13 -13.09
CA PRO A 65 -4.09 6.95 -13.97
C PRO A 65 -5.04 7.87 -13.20
N ALA A 66 -5.33 9.06 -13.73
CA ALA A 66 -6.25 10.02 -13.12
C ALA A 66 -7.62 9.39 -12.80
N ALA A 67 -8.11 8.50 -13.67
CA ALA A 67 -9.35 7.75 -13.45
C ALA A 67 -9.36 6.93 -12.15
N VAL A 68 -8.21 6.39 -11.72
CA VAL A 68 -8.10 5.66 -10.44
C VAL A 68 -8.18 6.63 -9.27
N GLN A 69 -7.53 7.79 -9.35
CA GLN A 69 -7.61 8.82 -8.31
C GLN A 69 -9.06 9.31 -8.16
N GLU A 70 -9.73 9.59 -9.27
CA GLU A 70 -11.15 9.95 -9.29
C GLU A 70 -12.04 8.84 -8.71
N ALA A 71 -11.79 7.57 -9.07
CA ALA A 71 -12.54 6.44 -8.53
C ALA A 71 -12.37 6.33 -7.01
N VAL A 72 -11.17 6.56 -6.47
CA VAL A 72 -10.90 6.60 -5.03
C VAL A 72 -11.72 7.73 -4.37
N LEU A 73 -11.66 8.94 -4.93
CA LEU A 73 -12.32 10.15 -4.39
C LEU A 73 -13.86 10.08 -4.45
N ARG A 74 -14.44 9.39 -5.43
CA ARG A 74 -15.91 9.26 -5.58
C ARG A 74 -16.60 8.52 -4.43
N GLY A 75 -15.87 7.76 -3.63
CA GLY A 75 -16.49 6.89 -2.62
C GLY A 75 -17.00 5.57 -3.18
N SER A 76 -17.35 4.63 -2.29
CA SER A 76 -17.85 3.30 -2.67
C SER A 76 -19.21 3.40 -3.35
N GLY A 77 -19.35 2.73 -4.51
CA GLY A 77 -20.65 2.46 -5.13
C GLY A 77 -21.32 1.25 -4.47
N GLU A 78 -21.95 0.39 -5.27
CA GLU A 78 -22.61 -0.84 -4.78
C GLU A 78 -21.62 -1.92 -4.32
N ARG A 79 -20.37 -1.86 -4.78
CA ARG A 79 -19.30 -2.79 -4.40
C ARG A 79 -18.33 -2.12 -3.45
N ARG A 80 -17.90 -2.89 -2.43
CA ARG A 80 -16.81 -2.51 -1.54
C ARG A 80 -15.50 -2.38 -2.31
N ARG A 81 -14.62 -1.50 -1.82
CA ARG A 81 -13.32 -1.23 -2.41
C ARG A 81 -12.19 -1.59 -1.48
N VAL A 82 -11.07 -2.01 -2.08
CA VAL A 82 -9.76 -2.07 -1.45
C VAL A 82 -8.87 -1.08 -2.17
N VAL A 83 -8.43 -0.04 -1.48
CA VAL A 83 -7.45 0.92 -2.00
C VAL A 83 -6.08 0.52 -1.52
N LEU A 84 -5.22 0.08 -2.43
CA LEU A 84 -3.82 -0.25 -2.16
C LEU A 84 -2.96 0.98 -2.46
N THR A 85 -2.20 1.46 -1.49
CA THR A 85 -1.44 2.70 -1.61
C THR A 85 -0.08 2.63 -0.94
N THR A 86 0.74 3.65 -1.17
CA THR A 86 2.01 3.88 -0.44
C THR A 86 1.84 4.96 0.62
N SER A 87 2.65 4.94 1.69
CA SER A 87 2.69 6.02 2.69
C SER A 87 3.04 7.40 2.09
N VAL A 88 3.68 7.46 0.92
CA VAL A 88 3.91 8.74 0.21
C VAL A 88 2.59 9.40 -0.24
N ALA A 89 1.51 8.64 -0.38
CA ALA A 89 0.17 9.16 -0.70
C ALA A 89 -0.69 9.42 0.55
N GLU A 90 -0.12 9.29 1.76
CA GLU A 90 -0.82 9.40 3.05
C GLU A 90 -1.13 10.85 3.43
N SER A 91 -0.21 11.79 3.18
CA SER A 91 -0.26 13.12 3.81
C SER A 91 -1.37 14.06 3.33
N SER A 92 -2.27 13.64 2.43
CA SER A 92 -3.38 14.49 1.97
C SER A 92 -4.65 13.76 1.51
N LEU A 93 -4.71 12.42 1.58
CA LEU A 93 -5.79 11.68 0.94
C LEU A 93 -6.87 11.24 1.93
N THR A 94 -7.96 11.99 1.99
CA THR A 94 -9.22 11.48 2.57
C THR A 94 -9.85 10.53 1.55
N VAL A 95 -9.92 9.24 1.85
CA VAL A 95 -10.63 8.25 1.02
C VAL A 95 -12.04 8.04 1.61
N PRO A 96 -13.11 8.57 0.99
CA PRO A 96 -14.45 8.41 1.51
C PRO A 96 -14.84 6.93 1.57
N GLY A 97 -15.55 6.53 2.62
CA GLY A 97 -16.04 5.16 2.79
C GLY A 97 -15.05 4.19 3.44
N VAL A 98 -13.79 4.58 3.64
CA VAL A 98 -12.82 3.76 4.38
C VAL A 98 -13.21 3.68 5.84
N ARG A 99 -13.26 2.44 6.35
CA ARG A 99 -13.55 2.13 7.75
C ARG A 99 -12.44 1.32 8.41
N THR A 100 -11.59 0.70 7.60
CA THR A 100 -10.52 -0.17 8.09
C THR A 100 -9.23 0.15 7.35
N VAL A 101 -8.14 0.25 8.10
CA VAL A 101 -6.79 0.47 7.59
C VAL A 101 -5.94 -0.77 7.87
N VAL A 102 -5.19 -1.22 6.87
CA VAL A 102 -4.22 -2.31 6.97
C VAL A 102 -2.84 -1.79 6.59
N ASP A 103 -1.92 -1.71 7.54
CA ASP A 103 -0.54 -1.29 7.27
C ASP A 103 0.39 -2.51 7.23
N SER A 104 1.22 -2.60 6.19
CA SER A 104 2.32 -3.59 6.10
C SER A 104 3.44 -3.36 7.11
N GLY A 105 3.44 -2.20 7.79
CA GLY A 105 4.47 -1.76 8.71
C GLY A 105 5.78 -1.39 8.01
N LEU A 106 5.75 -1.20 6.68
CA LEU A 106 6.92 -0.92 5.86
C LEU A 106 6.71 0.32 4.97
N ALA A 107 7.75 1.15 4.87
CA ALA A 107 7.79 2.30 3.96
C ALA A 107 9.09 2.30 3.15
N ARG A 108 9.09 2.97 1.99
CA ARG A 108 10.32 3.27 1.24
C ARG A 108 10.77 4.69 1.56
N GLU A 109 11.96 4.82 2.12
CA GLU A 109 12.55 6.11 2.47
C GLU A 109 13.84 6.38 1.68
N PRO A 110 14.10 7.63 1.25
CA PRO A 110 15.37 8.02 0.68
C PRO A 110 16.47 7.95 1.74
N ARG A 111 17.56 7.25 1.42
CA ARG A 111 18.80 7.19 2.21
C ARG A 111 19.97 7.65 1.37
N MET A 112 20.83 8.47 1.98
CA MET A 112 22.07 8.92 1.37
C MET A 112 23.19 7.95 1.73
N ASP A 113 23.84 7.36 0.72
CA ASP A 113 25.14 6.71 0.91
C ASP A 113 26.22 7.79 0.88
N HIS A 114 26.62 8.24 2.07
CA HIS A 114 27.64 9.27 2.24
C HIS A 114 29.03 8.84 1.73
N GLY A 115 29.29 7.54 1.58
CA GLY A 115 30.56 7.04 1.03
C GLY A 115 30.64 7.15 -0.50
N ARG A 116 29.48 7.25 -1.18
CA ARG A 116 29.40 7.31 -2.64
C ARG A 116 28.74 8.58 -3.18
N GLY A 117 28.17 9.42 -2.32
CA GLY A 117 27.41 10.61 -2.72
C GLY A 117 26.13 10.30 -3.48
N LEU A 118 25.61 9.08 -3.37
CA LEU A 118 24.43 8.60 -4.11
C LEU A 118 23.25 8.41 -3.16
N GLY A 119 22.05 8.85 -3.59
CA GLY A 119 20.79 8.54 -2.91
C GLY A 119 20.22 7.20 -3.37
N ALA A 120 19.69 6.41 -2.45
CA ALA A 120 18.97 5.16 -2.73
C ALA A 120 17.67 5.08 -1.91
N LEU A 121 16.64 4.42 -2.45
CA LEU A 121 15.42 4.14 -1.67
C LEU A 121 15.61 2.85 -0.87
N THR A 122 15.41 2.92 0.44
CA THR A 122 15.50 1.76 1.34
C THR A 122 14.14 1.44 1.95
N THR A 123 13.71 0.19 1.89
CA THR A 123 12.56 -0.30 2.67
C THR A 123 12.93 -0.34 4.15
N VAL A 124 12.12 0.30 4.98
CA VAL A 124 12.30 0.40 6.42
C VAL A 124 11.02 0.02 7.14
N ARG A 125 11.13 -0.37 8.42
CA ARG A 125 9.94 -0.43 9.28
C ARG A 125 9.46 0.98 9.55
N VAL A 126 8.15 1.20 9.43
CA VAL A 126 7.54 2.46 9.90
C VAL A 126 7.79 2.59 11.41
N SER A 127 8.11 3.81 11.87
CA SER A 127 8.29 4.05 13.30
C SER A 127 6.95 3.90 14.02
N ALA A 128 6.96 3.52 15.31
CA ALA A 128 5.73 3.41 16.11
C ALA A 128 4.91 4.72 16.18
N ALA A 129 5.53 5.87 15.89
CA ALA A 129 4.84 7.16 15.83
C ALA A 129 3.95 7.31 14.58
N SER A 130 4.22 6.57 13.50
CA SER A 130 3.43 6.60 12.25
C SER A 130 2.29 5.58 12.25
N ALA A 131 2.31 4.58 13.15
CA ALA A 131 1.31 3.52 13.20
C ALA A 131 0.03 3.88 13.99
N VAL A 132 -0.07 5.11 14.53
CA VAL A 132 -1.15 5.56 15.44
C VAL A 132 -1.99 6.71 14.83
N GLN A 133 -1.83 7.02 13.54
CA GLN A 133 -2.46 8.19 12.93
C GLN A 133 -3.77 7.89 12.19
#